data_AF-A0A8D0E1N3-F1
#
_entry.id   AF-A0A8D0E1N3-F1
#
_cell.length_a   1.000
_cell.length_b   1.000
_cell.length_c   1.000
_cell.angle_alpha   90.00
_cell.angle_beta   90.00
_cell.angle_gamma   90.00
#
_symmetry.space_group_name_H-M   'P 1'
#
loop_
_entity.id
_entity.type
_entity.pdbx_description
1 polymer ?
#
loop_
_entity_poly.entity_id
_entity_poly.type
_entity_poly.pdbx_seq_one_letter_code
_entity_poly.pdbx_strand_id
1 'polypeptide(L)'
;MRRRSRSRDWGPPAPPVGPAGGSTSRRRSCGGGGGELEQRQELLAPNMAATAEQHQLTEAASAVAAPLLPGGGGSSSPGSVPVLFCFSVFARPSTVPHGSGYEVLIQKFLSLYGDQLDMHRKFVVQLFSDEWSQYIDLPKGFLVSERCKVRLVPLQIQITTLGNLTPSSTVFFCCDMQERFRPAIKYFGDIISVGQRLLQGARILGIPFIVTEQYPKGLGSTVQEIDLTGAKLVLPKTKFSMVLPEVEAAIAEIPGVRSVVLFGVETHVCIQQTALELVGRGLEVHIVADATSSRSMMDRMFALERLARTGIIVTTSEAILLQLIADKDHPKFKEIQNLIKASAPESGLLSKV
;
A
#
# COMPACT_ATOMS: atom_id res chain seq x y z
N MET A 1 47.25 3.47 58.89
CA MET A 1 46.32 3.88 59.97
C MET A 1 45.04 3.04 59.86
N ARG A 2 44.42 2.63 60.97
CA ARG A 2 43.23 1.75 60.96
C ARG A 2 41.92 2.53 60.77
N ARG A 3 40.94 1.97 60.05
CA ARG A 3 39.55 1.83 60.56
C ARG A 3 38.81 0.69 59.85
N ARG A 4 38.25 -0.22 60.65
CA ARG A 4 37.25 -1.23 60.25
C ARG A 4 35.86 -0.57 60.36
N SER A 5 34.84 -1.04 59.63
CA SER A 5 33.81 -1.92 60.24
C SER A 5 32.55 -2.20 59.38
N ARG A 6 32.21 -3.49 59.32
CA ARG A 6 30.85 -4.09 59.35
C ARG A 6 29.96 -4.04 58.09
N SER A 7 29.82 -5.23 57.53
CA SER A 7 28.68 -5.74 56.75
C SER A 7 27.38 -5.80 57.56
N ARG A 8 26.25 -5.90 56.84
CA ARG A 8 25.01 -6.60 57.26
C ARG A 8 24.19 -6.99 56.03
N ASP A 9 24.07 -8.28 55.79
CA ASP A 9 23.15 -8.86 54.81
C ASP A 9 21.69 -8.74 55.28
N TRP A 10 20.76 -8.65 54.33
CA TRP A 10 19.33 -8.90 54.55
C TRP A 10 18.76 -9.68 53.38
N GLY A 11 18.41 -10.95 53.61
CA GLY A 11 17.63 -11.77 52.69
C GLY A 11 16.12 -11.51 52.82
N PRO A 12 15.30 -12.01 51.87
CA PRO A 12 13.86 -11.77 51.86
C PRO A 12 13.10 -12.65 52.87
N PRO A 13 11.96 -12.18 53.43
CA PRO A 13 11.12 -12.97 54.33
C PRO A 13 10.16 -13.91 53.57
N ALA A 14 9.88 -15.06 54.17
CA ALA A 14 8.88 -16.04 53.73
C ALA A 14 7.47 -15.72 54.33
N PRO A 15 6.37 -16.28 53.79
CA PRO A 15 5.01 -15.86 54.15
C PRO A 15 4.43 -16.60 55.37
N PRO A 16 3.45 -16.01 56.10
CA PRO A 16 2.71 -16.69 57.16
C PRO A 16 1.51 -17.50 56.63
N VAL A 17 1.17 -18.55 57.39
CA VAL A 17 0.06 -19.48 57.15
C VAL A 17 -1.17 -19.07 58.00
N GLY A 18 -2.39 -19.42 57.57
CA GLY A 18 -3.65 -19.15 58.31
C GLY A 18 -3.82 -19.95 59.62
N PRO A 19 -4.99 -19.90 60.30
CA PRO A 19 -6.01 -20.92 59.95
C PRO A 19 -7.52 -20.61 60.26
N ALA A 20 -8.38 -21.41 59.57
CA ALA A 20 -9.56 -22.16 60.03
C ALA A 20 -10.88 -21.53 60.60
N GLY A 21 -12.00 -22.20 60.22
CA GLY A 21 -13.37 -22.14 60.79
C GLY A 21 -14.34 -21.33 59.91
N GLY A 22 -15.43 -21.83 59.30
CA GLY A 22 -16.35 -22.94 59.59
C GLY A 22 -17.79 -22.34 59.63
N SER A 23 -18.89 -22.93 59.14
CA SER A 23 -19.18 -24.27 58.62
C SER A 23 -20.58 -24.35 57.97
N THR A 24 -20.82 -25.34 57.08
CA THR A 24 -22.14 -25.97 56.70
C THR A 24 -23.24 -25.11 56.04
N SER A 25 -24.16 -25.58 55.17
CA SER A 25 -24.42 -26.82 54.38
C SER A 25 -25.52 -26.49 53.32
N ARG A 26 -25.84 -27.18 52.21
CA ARG A 26 -26.09 -28.62 51.95
C ARG A 26 -26.02 -29.00 50.45
N ARG A 27 -25.48 -30.21 50.18
CA ARG A 27 -25.75 -31.23 49.12
C ARG A 27 -26.68 -30.92 47.91
N ARG A 28 -26.20 -31.26 46.69
CA ARG A 28 -26.59 -32.42 45.81
C ARG A 28 -25.81 -32.32 44.47
N SER A 29 -24.90 -33.26 44.12
CA SER A 29 -25.07 -34.44 43.22
C SER A 29 -25.59 -34.08 41.81
N CYS A 30 -24.98 -34.38 40.64
CA CYS A 30 -23.82 -35.19 40.18
C CYS A 30 -23.28 -34.57 38.85
N GLY A 31 -22.27 -35.04 38.09
CA GLY A 31 -21.31 -36.16 38.18
C GLY A 31 -20.74 -36.52 36.77
N GLY A 32 -19.52 -37.12 36.69
CA GLY A 32 -18.74 -37.30 35.43
C GLY A 32 -17.88 -36.06 35.09
N GLY A 33 -16.61 -36.12 34.70
CA GLY A 33 -15.85 -37.18 34.01
C GLY A 33 -16.10 -37.06 32.50
N GLY A 34 -15.15 -36.69 31.62
CA GLY A 34 -13.70 -36.60 31.73
C GLY A 34 -13.08 -37.49 30.63
N GLY A 35 -12.37 -36.90 29.66
CA GLY A 35 -11.74 -37.62 28.55
C GLY A 35 -12.00 -36.97 27.18
N GLU A 36 -10.95 -36.40 26.59
CA GLU A 36 -10.89 -36.01 25.18
C GLU A 36 -10.45 -37.20 24.30
N LEU A 37 -10.51 -36.99 22.97
CA LEU A 37 -9.97 -37.84 21.89
C LEU A 37 -10.78 -39.09 21.49
N GLU A 38 -11.59 -38.95 20.44
CA GLU A 38 -11.44 -39.84 19.27
C GLU A 38 -11.92 -39.18 17.96
N GLN A 39 -11.34 -39.60 16.83
CA GLN A 39 -11.54 -38.99 15.52
C GLN A 39 -12.83 -39.50 14.85
N ARG A 40 -13.57 -38.62 14.16
CA ARG A 40 -14.37 -39.02 12.99
C ARG A 40 -14.22 -38.02 11.84
N GLN A 41 -14.15 -38.61 10.65
CA GLN A 41 -13.86 -37.99 9.38
C GLN A 41 -15.15 -37.91 8.56
N GLU A 42 -15.64 -36.71 8.28
CA GLU A 42 -16.66 -36.47 7.26
C GLU A 42 -16.17 -35.42 6.27
N LEU A 43 -16.38 -35.72 4.99
CA LEU A 43 -15.97 -34.90 3.85
C LEU A 43 -17.14 -34.05 3.33
N LEU A 44 -16.81 -33.02 2.56
CA LEU A 44 -17.66 -32.28 1.61
C LEU A 44 -18.69 -31.28 2.16
N ALA A 45 -18.26 -30.02 2.30
CA ALA A 45 -18.87 -28.87 1.60
C ALA A 45 -18.03 -27.58 1.77
N PRO A 46 -17.42 -27.02 0.71
CA PRO A 46 -16.92 -25.64 0.77
C PRO A 46 -18.09 -24.64 0.72
N ASN A 47 -18.04 -23.67 1.63
CA ASN A 47 -19.14 -22.75 1.94
C ASN A 47 -19.43 -21.75 0.79
N MET A 48 -20.64 -21.77 0.22
CA MET A 48 -21.04 -20.89 -0.90
C MET A 48 -21.36 -19.46 -0.44
N ALA A 49 -20.35 -18.73 0.03
CA ALA A 49 -20.49 -17.33 0.47
C ALA A 49 -19.46 -16.35 -0.16
N ALA A 50 -18.55 -16.84 -1.01
CA ALA A 50 -17.49 -16.02 -1.63
C ALA A 50 -17.70 -15.70 -3.13
N THR A 51 -18.75 -16.23 -3.75
CA THR A 51 -19.05 -16.05 -5.20
C THR A 51 -20.04 -14.93 -5.50
N ALA A 52 -20.65 -14.31 -4.47
CA ALA A 52 -21.68 -13.28 -4.66
C ALA A 52 -21.11 -11.90 -5.06
N GLU A 53 -19.97 -11.48 -4.50
CA GLU A 53 -19.40 -10.15 -4.80
C GLU A 53 -18.76 -10.05 -6.19
N GLN A 54 -18.31 -11.17 -6.78
CA GLN A 54 -17.82 -11.19 -8.17
C GLN A 54 -18.95 -11.12 -9.22
N HIS A 55 -20.20 -11.44 -8.86
CA HIS A 55 -21.34 -11.28 -9.75
C HIS A 55 -21.94 -9.86 -9.75
N GLN A 56 -21.79 -9.09 -8.66
CA GLN A 56 -22.32 -7.72 -8.61
C GLN A 56 -21.48 -6.71 -9.42
N LEU A 57 -20.17 -6.97 -9.60
CA LEU A 57 -19.31 -6.14 -10.44
C LEU A 57 -19.51 -6.36 -11.95
N THR A 58 -20.10 -7.48 -12.37
CA THR A 58 -20.47 -7.72 -13.78
C THR A 58 -21.83 -7.14 -14.14
N GLU A 59 -22.81 -7.11 -13.24
CA GLU A 59 -24.11 -6.48 -13.51
C GLU A 59 -24.04 -4.93 -13.53
N ALA A 60 -23.19 -4.31 -12.70
CA ALA A 60 -23.00 -2.87 -12.69
C ALA A 60 -22.46 -2.30 -14.03
N ALA A 61 -21.82 -3.12 -14.86
CA ALA A 61 -21.33 -2.74 -16.19
C ALA A 61 -22.43 -2.72 -17.27
N SER A 62 -23.63 -3.25 -16.99
CA SER A 62 -24.75 -3.34 -17.93
C SER A 62 -25.65 -2.08 -17.95
N ALA A 63 -25.55 -1.23 -16.92
CA ALA A 63 -26.47 -0.10 -16.70
C ALA A 63 -25.92 1.29 -17.12
N VAL A 64 -24.71 1.37 -17.70
CA VAL A 64 -24.33 2.57 -18.46
C VAL A 64 -24.95 2.44 -19.84
N ALA A 65 -26.15 3.02 -19.99
CA ALA A 65 -26.77 3.19 -21.30
C ALA A 65 -25.71 3.78 -22.25
N ALA A 66 -25.36 3.04 -23.30
CA ALA A 66 -24.48 3.55 -24.34
C ALA A 66 -25.05 4.91 -24.78
N PRO A 67 -24.26 6.00 -24.75
CA PRO A 67 -24.80 7.32 -25.07
C PRO A 67 -25.46 7.23 -26.43
N LEU A 68 -26.77 7.49 -26.46
CA LEU A 68 -27.56 7.50 -27.69
C LEU A 68 -26.82 8.42 -28.64
N LEU A 69 -26.19 7.82 -29.66
CA LEU A 69 -25.45 8.56 -30.66
C LEU A 69 -26.41 9.60 -31.21
N PRO A 70 -26.12 10.91 -31.08
CA PRO A 70 -27.02 11.92 -31.62
C PRO A 70 -27.19 11.62 -33.10
N GLY A 71 -28.44 11.65 -33.58
CA GLY A 71 -28.82 11.28 -34.94
C GLY A 71 -28.13 12.17 -35.96
N GLY A 72 -26.90 11.83 -36.30
CA GLY A 72 -26.07 12.47 -37.30
C GLY A 72 -25.98 11.54 -38.49
N GLY A 73 -26.54 11.97 -39.62
CA GLY A 73 -26.31 11.35 -40.92
C GLY A 73 -24.87 11.57 -41.37
N GLY A 74 -23.92 10.89 -40.73
CA GLY A 74 -22.57 10.76 -41.22
C GLY A 74 -22.58 9.74 -42.35
N SER A 75 -22.32 10.20 -43.58
CA SER A 75 -22.16 9.32 -44.73
C SER A 75 -21.06 8.29 -44.42
N SER A 76 -21.43 7.01 -44.46
CA SER A 76 -20.44 5.95 -44.55
C SER A 76 -19.70 6.13 -45.87
N SER A 77 -18.46 6.63 -45.80
CA SER A 77 -17.57 6.61 -46.96
C SER A 77 -17.49 5.15 -47.46
N PRO A 78 -17.80 4.88 -48.74
CA PRO A 78 -17.83 3.52 -49.26
C PRO A 78 -16.46 2.90 -49.09
N GLY A 79 -16.38 1.82 -48.29
CA GLY A 79 -15.12 1.18 -47.91
C GLY A 79 -14.58 1.51 -46.51
N SER A 80 -15.39 2.08 -45.60
CA SER A 80 -15.00 2.31 -44.19
C SER A 80 -16.02 1.71 -43.20
N VAL A 81 -15.51 1.19 -42.07
CA VAL A 81 -16.29 0.48 -41.03
C VAL A 81 -16.18 1.22 -39.69
N PRO A 82 -17.29 1.41 -38.93
CA PRO A 82 -17.25 2.05 -37.62
C PRO A 82 -16.63 1.15 -36.55
N VAL A 83 -15.72 1.70 -35.73
CA VAL A 83 -15.07 1.01 -34.60
C VAL A 83 -15.18 1.87 -33.35
N LEU A 84 -15.54 1.24 -32.23
CA LEU A 84 -15.51 1.89 -30.91
C LEU A 84 -14.26 1.42 -30.15
N PHE A 85 -13.28 2.31 -29.94
CA PHE A 85 -12.10 1.99 -29.15
C PHE A 85 -12.30 2.38 -27.69
N CYS A 86 -12.11 1.44 -26.77
CA CYS A 86 -12.26 1.63 -25.33
C CYS A 86 -10.90 1.54 -24.62
N PHE A 87 -10.56 2.58 -23.87
CA PHE A 87 -9.41 2.62 -22.97
C PHE A 87 -9.90 2.98 -21.56
N SER A 88 -9.70 2.07 -20.60
CA SER A 88 -10.34 2.15 -19.30
C SER A 88 -11.88 2.30 -19.45
N VAL A 89 -12.51 3.17 -18.65
CA VAL A 89 -13.94 3.50 -18.72
C VAL A 89 -14.33 4.43 -19.89
N PHE A 90 -13.36 4.91 -20.68
CA PHE A 90 -13.60 5.89 -21.75
C PHE A 90 -13.60 5.24 -23.13
N ALA A 91 -14.63 5.54 -23.93
CA ALA A 91 -14.74 5.06 -25.30
C ALA A 91 -14.65 6.22 -26.31
N ARG A 92 -13.86 6.03 -27.38
CA ARG A 92 -13.74 6.96 -28.52
C ARG A 92 -14.27 6.29 -29.79
N PRO A 93 -15.33 6.83 -30.43
CA PRO A 93 -15.78 6.34 -31.73
C PRO A 93 -14.76 6.72 -32.81
N SER A 94 -14.57 5.83 -33.78
CA SER A 94 -13.68 6.04 -34.92
C SER A 94 -14.14 5.22 -36.12
N THR A 95 -13.39 5.32 -37.22
CA THR A 95 -13.57 4.50 -38.43
C THR A 95 -12.23 3.95 -38.89
N VAL A 96 -12.26 2.79 -39.53
CA VAL A 96 -11.11 2.15 -40.20
C VAL A 96 -11.54 1.68 -41.60
N PRO A 97 -10.63 1.50 -42.57
CA PRO A 97 -10.97 0.89 -43.86
C PRO A 97 -11.58 -0.51 -43.70
N HIS A 98 -12.51 -0.88 -44.59
CA HIS A 98 -13.04 -2.24 -44.66
C HIS A 98 -11.93 -3.25 -44.95
N GLY A 99 -11.91 -4.36 -44.23
CA GLY A 99 -10.82 -5.34 -44.29
C GLY A 99 -9.56 -4.93 -43.51
N SER A 100 -9.64 -3.92 -42.63
CA SER A 100 -8.51 -3.56 -41.76
C SER A 100 -8.12 -4.72 -40.85
N GLY A 101 -6.82 -5.04 -40.84
CA GLY A 101 -6.22 -6.07 -40.01
C GLY A 101 -5.81 -5.59 -38.61
N TYR A 102 -5.19 -6.51 -37.85
CA TYR A 102 -4.76 -6.24 -36.48
C TYR A 102 -3.75 -5.08 -36.36
N GLU A 103 -2.81 -4.90 -37.31
CA GLU A 103 -1.85 -3.80 -37.26
C GLU A 103 -2.55 -2.43 -37.31
N VAL A 104 -3.53 -2.28 -38.21
CA VAL A 104 -4.28 -1.02 -38.41
C VAL A 104 -5.10 -0.69 -37.17
N LEU A 105 -5.73 -1.69 -36.56
CA LEU A 105 -6.45 -1.52 -35.29
C LEU A 105 -5.53 -1.08 -34.14
N ILE A 106 -4.35 -1.71 -34.01
CA ILE A 106 -3.37 -1.33 -32.98
C ILE A 106 -2.84 0.09 -33.25
N GLN A 107 -2.41 0.40 -34.47
CA GLN A 107 -1.93 1.75 -34.82
C GLN A 107 -2.99 2.82 -34.57
N LYS A 108 -4.26 2.55 -34.93
CA LYS A 108 -5.37 3.47 -34.67
C LYS A 108 -5.63 3.64 -33.18
N PHE A 109 -5.60 2.56 -32.40
CA PHE A 109 -5.72 2.63 -30.94
C PHE A 109 -4.59 3.45 -30.30
N LEU A 110 -3.33 3.16 -30.68
CA LEU A 110 -2.16 3.91 -30.21
C LEU A 110 -2.22 5.39 -30.60
N SER A 111 -2.74 5.74 -31.78
CA SER A 111 -2.93 7.15 -32.18
C SER A 111 -3.99 7.90 -31.35
N LEU A 112 -4.90 7.17 -30.68
CA LEU A 112 -5.95 7.76 -29.85
C LEU A 112 -5.59 7.79 -28.36
N TYR A 113 -4.74 6.88 -27.88
CA TYR A 113 -4.51 6.65 -26.46
C TYR A 113 -3.04 6.45 -26.07
N GLY A 114 -2.10 6.49 -27.02
CA GLY A 114 -0.68 6.15 -26.79
C GLY A 114 -0.03 6.89 -25.63
N ASP A 115 -0.29 8.20 -25.51
CA ASP A 115 0.22 9.05 -24.42
C ASP A 115 -0.31 8.66 -23.02
N GLN A 116 -1.37 7.84 -22.96
CA GLN A 116 -1.97 7.32 -21.73
C GLN A 116 -1.53 5.88 -21.43
N LEU A 117 -0.68 5.27 -22.27
CA LEU A 117 -0.18 3.91 -22.08
C LEU A 117 1.16 3.91 -21.34
N ASP A 118 1.16 3.28 -20.17
CA ASP A 118 2.38 2.94 -19.43
C ASP A 118 3.22 1.93 -20.24
N MET A 119 4.37 2.38 -20.75
CA MET A 119 5.30 1.60 -21.56
C MET A 119 5.81 0.33 -20.87
N HIS A 120 5.68 0.22 -19.54
CA HIS A 120 6.13 -0.94 -18.78
C HIS A 120 5.08 -2.05 -18.65
N ARG A 121 3.84 -1.82 -19.12
CA ARG A 121 2.75 -2.82 -19.02
C ARG A 121 2.59 -3.61 -20.30
N LYS A 122 2.62 -4.94 -20.19
CA LYS A 122 2.12 -5.81 -21.25
C LYS A 122 0.60 -5.70 -21.29
N PHE A 123 0.04 -5.57 -22.49
CA PHE A 123 -1.40 -5.45 -22.70
C PHE A 123 -1.86 -6.40 -23.80
N VAL A 124 -3.17 -6.66 -23.82
CA VAL A 124 -3.86 -7.34 -24.91
C VAL A 124 -5.01 -6.45 -25.40
N VAL A 125 -5.21 -6.44 -26.72
CA VAL A 125 -6.37 -5.80 -27.33
C VAL A 125 -7.43 -6.88 -27.52
N GLN A 126 -8.66 -6.61 -27.09
CA GLN A 126 -9.78 -7.54 -27.18
C GLN A 126 -10.92 -6.99 -28.02
N LEU A 127 -11.56 -7.87 -28.77
CA LEU A 127 -12.74 -7.65 -29.59
C LEU A 127 -14.00 -8.06 -28.80
N PHE A 128 -15.08 -7.28 -28.85
CA PHE A 128 -16.37 -7.78 -28.36
C PHE A 128 -16.99 -8.77 -29.36
N SER A 129 -17.34 -9.95 -28.89
CA SER A 129 -18.06 -10.96 -29.64
C SER A 129 -19.53 -10.94 -29.24
N ASP A 130 -20.42 -10.59 -30.17
CA ASP A 130 -21.86 -10.59 -29.90
C ASP A 130 -22.40 -12.01 -29.62
N GLU A 131 -21.92 -13.03 -30.34
CA GLU A 131 -22.28 -14.45 -30.16
C GLU A 131 -22.14 -14.93 -28.71
N TRP A 132 -21.01 -14.63 -28.08
CA TRP A 132 -20.68 -15.04 -26.71
C TRP A 132 -20.95 -13.95 -25.67
N SER A 133 -21.44 -12.77 -26.10
CA SER A 133 -21.64 -11.57 -25.28
C SER A 133 -20.44 -11.18 -24.39
N GLN A 134 -19.23 -11.47 -24.85
CA GLN A 134 -17.98 -11.29 -24.09
C GLN A 134 -16.87 -10.72 -24.96
N TYR A 135 -15.80 -10.25 -24.33
CA TYR A 135 -14.59 -9.83 -25.03
C TYR A 135 -13.62 -11.01 -25.20
N ILE A 136 -13.12 -11.19 -26.42
CA ILE A 136 -12.12 -12.20 -26.80
C ILE A 136 -10.82 -11.52 -27.25
N ASP A 137 -9.68 -12.18 -27.09
CA ASP A 137 -8.39 -11.66 -27.57
C ASP A 137 -8.42 -11.46 -29.09
N LEU A 138 -7.95 -10.31 -29.58
CA LEU A 138 -7.94 -9.95 -30.99
C LEU A 138 -7.01 -10.91 -31.77
N PRO A 139 -7.53 -11.83 -32.59
CA PRO A 139 -6.70 -12.88 -33.16
C PRO A 139 -5.85 -12.35 -34.33
N LYS A 140 -4.66 -12.93 -34.53
CA LYS A 140 -3.85 -12.65 -35.72
C LYS A 140 -4.60 -13.09 -36.97
N GLY A 141 -4.64 -12.23 -37.98
CA GLY A 141 -5.42 -12.44 -39.20
C GLY A 141 -6.89 -12.03 -39.10
N PHE A 142 -7.35 -11.45 -37.98
CA PHE A 142 -8.66 -10.81 -37.90
C PHE A 142 -8.78 -9.67 -38.93
N LEU A 143 -9.96 -9.55 -39.55
CA LEU A 143 -10.29 -8.51 -40.52
C LEU A 143 -11.61 -7.83 -40.12
N VAL A 144 -11.65 -6.50 -40.14
CA VAL A 144 -12.86 -5.71 -39.86
C VAL A 144 -13.75 -5.60 -41.09
N SER A 145 -14.78 -6.45 -41.18
CA SER A 145 -15.87 -6.36 -42.16
C SER A 145 -17.06 -5.52 -41.66
N GLU A 146 -17.33 -5.58 -40.36
CA GLU A 146 -18.52 -4.98 -39.72
C GLU A 146 -18.19 -4.22 -38.43
N ARG A 147 -19.21 -3.54 -37.89
CA ARG A 147 -19.05 -2.67 -36.71
C ARG A 147 -18.54 -3.48 -35.51
N CYS A 148 -17.44 -3.06 -34.91
CA CYS A 148 -16.89 -3.72 -33.74
C CYS A 148 -16.57 -2.79 -32.56
N LYS A 149 -16.47 -3.37 -31.37
CA LYS A 149 -15.97 -2.71 -30.15
C LYS A 149 -14.63 -3.35 -29.80
N VAL A 150 -13.62 -2.53 -29.60
CA VAL A 150 -12.24 -2.93 -29.33
C VAL A 150 -11.81 -2.31 -28.02
N ARG A 151 -11.39 -3.11 -27.04
CA ARG A 151 -10.90 -2.62 -25.74
C ARG A 151 -9.45 -2.99 -25.49
N LEU A 152 -8.74 -2.14 -24.77
CA LEU A 152 -7.49 -2.52 -24.12
C LEU A 152 -7.79 -3.26 -22.81
N VAL A 153 -7.11 -4.38 -22.57
CA VAL A 153 -7.06 -5.02 -21.25
C VAL A 153 -5.60 -5.06 -20.78
N PRO A 154 -5.27 -4.52 -19.60
CA PRO A 154 -3.96 -4.72 -19.00
C PRO A 154 -3.81 -6.22 -18.68
N LEU A 155 -2.72 -6.85 -19.12
CA LEU A 155 -2.47 -8.23 -18.75
C LEU A 155 -2.20 -8.27 -17.24
N GLN A 156 -3.07 -8.96 -16.50
CA GLN A 156 -2.88 -9.26 -15.08
C GLN A 156 -1.78 -10.31 -14.90
N ILE A 157 -0.55 -9.92 -15.25
CA ILE A 157 0.63 -10.64 -14.83
C ILE A 157 0.79 -10.29 -13.35
N GLN A 158 0.79 -11.29 -12.48
CA GLN A 158 1.36 -11.14 -11.14
C GLN A 158 2.86 -10.93 -11.29
N ILE A 159 3.26 -9.68 -11.56
CA ILE A 159 4.64 -9.26 -11.42
C ILE A 159 4.90 -9.27 -9.92
N THR A 160 5.73 -10.20 -9.46
CA THR A 160 6.29 -10.13 -8.10
C THR A 160 7.08 -8.84 -7.99
N THR A 161 6.52 -7.86 -7.29
CA THR A 161 7.15 -6.56 -7.05
C THR A 161 8.38 -6.77 -6.18
N LEU A 162 9.56 -6.77 -6.80
CA LEU A 162 10.84 -6.99 -6.11
C LEU A 162 11.22 -5.84 -5.17
N GLY A 163 10.48 -4.72 -5.19
CA GLY A 163 10.77 -3.56 -4.36
C GLY A 163 11.95 -2.75 -4.85
N ASN A 164 12.16 -2.65 -6.17
CA ASN A 164 13.26 -1.85 -6.72
C ASN A 164 12.88 -0.37 -6.76
N LEU A 165 13.40 0.37 -5.78
CA LEU A 165 13.28 1.82 -5.71
C LEU A 165 14.20 2.52 -6.71
N THR A 166 13.71 3.59 -7.33
CA THR A 166 14.53 4.55 -8.08
C THR A 166 14.09 5.97 -7.72
N PRO A 167 15.01 6.95 -7.58
CA PRO A 167 14.66 8.31 -7.20
C PRO A 167 13.57 8.96 -8.07
N SER A 168 13.56 8.65 -9.37
CA SER A 168 12.58 9.20 -10.33
C SER A 168 11.18 8.57 -10.27
N SER A 169 10.98 7.44 -9.58
CA SER A 169 9.70 6.74 -9.46
C SER A 169 9.24 6.52 -8.01
N THR A 170 9.85 7.26 -7.08
CA THR A 170 9.60 7.16 -5.63
C THR A 170 9.01 8.48 -5.10
N VAL A 171 8.13 8.40 -4.11
CA VAL A 171 7.70 9.54 -3.28
C VAL A 171 7.76 9.15 -1.80
N PHE A 172 8.17 10.08 -0.93
CA PHE A 172 8.29 9.84 0.51
C PHE A 172 7.05 10.36 1.25
N PHE A 173 6.49 9.57 2.15
CA PHE A 173 5.28 9.90 2.91
C PHE A 173 5.61 9.93 4.41
N CYS A 174 5.52 11.13 5.02
CA CYS A 174 5.69 11.35 6.45
C CYS A 174 4.31 11.50 7.13
N CYS A 175 3.88 10.45 7.83
CA CYS A 175 2.56 10.36 8.42
C CYS A 175 2.52 10.86 9.87
N ASP A 176 1.84 11.98 10.10
CA ASP A 176 1.27 12.39 11.40
C ASP A 176 2.31 12.50 12.55
N MET A 177 3.55 12.85 12.23
CA MET A 177 4.67 12.97 13.17
C MET A 177 4.57 14.22 14.05
N GLN A 178 3.54 14.29 14.90
CA GLN A 178 3.09 15.52 15.57
C GLN A 178 3.46 15.62 17.06
N GLU A 179 3.56 16.85 17.55
CA GLU A 179 4.02 17.20 18.90
C GLU A 179 3.32 16.45 20.04
N ARG A 180 1.99 16.28 20.01
CA ARG A 180 1.27 15.64 21.12
C ARG A 180 1.37 14.11 21.14
N PHE A 181 2.04 13.49 20.17
CA PHE A 181 2.37 12.06 20.21
C PHE A 181 3.59 11.74 21.09
N ARG A 182 4.45 12.73 21.41
CA ARG A 182 5.68 12.56 22.23
C ARG A 182 5.52 11.71 23.49
N PRO A 183 4.52 11.92 24.38
CA PRO A 183 4.40 11.14 25.61
C PRO A 183 3.79 9.73 25.40
N ALA A 184 3.21 9.46 24.23
CA ALA A 184 2.37 8.30 24.00
C ALA A 184 3.03 7.23 23.11
N ILE A 185 3.78 7.62 22.09
CA ILE A 185 4.40 6.71 21.13
C ILE A 185 5.70 6.12 21.67
N LYS A 186 5.90 4.81 21.51
CA LYS A 186 7.16 4.15 21.89
C LYS A 186 8.28 4.56 20.94
N TYR A 187 9.44 4.90 21.49
CA TYR A 187 10.64 5.30 20.71
C TYR A 187 10.40 6.52 19.82
N PHE A 188 9.55 7.48 20.23
CA PHE A 188 9.16 8.60 19.37
C PHE A 188 10.35 9.49 18.98
N GLY A 189 11.25 9.81 19.91
CA GLY A 189 12.48 10.57 19.60
C GLY A 189 13.40 9.84 18.61
N ASP A 190 13.48 8.51 18.72
CA ASP A 190 14.28 7.67 17.85
C ASP A 190 13.73 7.68 16.42
N ILE A 191 12.42 7.42 16.24
CA ILE A 191 11.79 7.45 14.91
C ILE A 191 11.71 8.87 14.32
N ILE A 192 11.70 9.93 15.13
CA ILE A 192 11.86 11.32 14.65
C ILE A 192 13.23 11.49 14.01
N SER A 193 14.30 11.06 14.69
CA SER A 193 15.67 11.14 14.19
C SER A 193 15.84 10.38 12.86
N VAL A 194 15.21 9.20 12.75
CA VAL A 194 15.20 8.41 11.51
C VAL A 194 14.33 9.05 10.42
N GLY A 195 13.14 9.57 10.76
CA GLY A 195 12.27 10.28 9.82
C GLY A 195 12.94 11.52 9.22
N GLN A 196 13.63 12.31 10.04
CA GLN A 196 14.42 13.45 9.58
C GLN A 196 15.59 13.02 8.68
N ARG A 197 16.27 11.91 9.00
CA ARG A 197 17.31 11.30 8.15
C ARG A 197 16.77 10.91 6.77
N LEU A 198 15.58 10.30 6.71
CA LEU A 198 14.90 9.96 5.46
C LEU A 198 14.60 11.20 4.61
N LEU A 199 14.07 12.27 5.20
CA LEU A 199 13.76 13.52 4.48
C LEU A 199 15.02 14.27 4.03
N GLN A 200 16.10 14.24 4.80
CA GLN A 200 17.41 14.74 4.34
C GLN A 200 17.90 13.96 3.11
N GLY A 201 17.79 12.63 3.14
CA GLY A 201 18.15 11.77 2.00
C GLY A 201 17.27 12.02 0.77
N ALA A 202 15.96 12.14 0.95
CA ALA A 202 15.02 12.48 -0.11
C ALA A 202 15.40 13.81 -0.80
N ARG A 203 15.70 14.86 -0.02
CA ARG A 203 16.14 16.15 -0.55
C ARG A 203 17.47 16.10 -1.30
N ILE A 204 18.47 15.36 -0.79
CA ILE A 204 19.77 15.15 -1.47
C ILE A 204 19.59 14.48 -2.84
N LEU A 205 18.61 13.58 -2.96
CA LEU A 205 18.31 12.81 -4.16
C LEU A 205 17.23 13.46 -5.07
N GLY A 206 16.70 14.62 -4.69
CA GLY A 206 15.62 15.30 -5.44
C GLY A 206 14.26 14.59 -5.39
N ILE A 207 14.05 13.69 -4.42
CA ILE A 207 12.83 12.89 -4.30
C ILE A 207 11.75 13.72 -3.59
N PRO A 208 10.54 13.86 -4.17
CA PRO A 208 9.46 14.61 -3.54
C PRO A 208 8.95 13.89 -2.27
N PHE A 209 8.47 14.68 -1.31
CA PHE A 209 7.86 14.15 -0.11
C PHE A 209 6.56 14.89 0.26
N ILE A 210 5.62 14.13 0.83
CA ILE A 210 4.31 14.58 1.30
C ILE A 210 4.21 14.33 2.80
N VAL A 211 3.68 15.30 3.53
CA VAL A 211 3.49 15.25 4.97
C VAL A 211 2.01 15.42 5.28
N THR A 212 1.50 14.69 6.28
CA THR A 212 0.14 14.89 6.81
C THR A 212 0.15 15.16 8.30
N GLU A 213 -0.87 15.87 8.76
CA GLU A 213 -1.15 16.10 10.18
C GLU A 213 -2.56 15.63 10.52
N GLN A 214 -2.69 14.61 11.37
CA GLN A 214 -3.98 14.19 11.90
C GLN A 214 -4.48 15.25 12.90
N TYR A 215 -5.60 15.90 12.62
CA TYR A 215 -6.29 16.84 13.51
C TYR A 215 -5.34 17.78 14.30
N PRO A 216 -4.52 18.62 13.65
CA PRO A 216 -3.46 19.38 14.32
C PRO A 216 -3.97 20.35 15.41
N LYS A 217 -5.23 20.79 15.34
CA LYS A 217 -5.88 21.54 16.43
C LYS A 217 -5.88 20.78 17.76
N GLY A 218 -5.98 19.44 17.72
CA GLY A 218 -5.98 18.57 18.89
C GLY A 218 -4.70 17.77 19.12
N LEU A 219 -3.88 17.55 18.09
CA LEU A 219 -2.63 16.77 18.16
C LEU A 219 -1.33 17.60 17.99
N GLY A 220 -1.46 18.91 17.74
CA GLY A 220 -0.32 19.79 17.43
C GLY A 220 0.14 19.65 15.98
N SER A 221 1.05 20.51 15.56
CA SER A 221 1.73 20.38 14.26
C SER A 221 2.79 19.29 14.29
N THR A 222 3.34 18.99 13.12
CA THR A 222 4.55 18.17 12.93
C THR A 222 5.68 18.68 13.82
N VAL A 223 6.48 17.76 14.38
CA VAL A 223 7.57 18.10 15.31
C VAL A 223 8.65 18.96 14.67
N GLN A 224 9.23 19.87 15.45
CA GLN A 224 10.21 20.86 14.96
C GLN A 224 11.52 20.25 14.46
N GLU A 225 11.88 19.04 14.91
CA GLU A 225 13.05 18.29 14.45
C GLU A 225 12.91 17.75 13.01
N ILE A 226 11.68 17.71 12.47
CA ILE A 226 11.40 17.34 11.09
C ILE A 226 11.39 18.61 10.23
N ASP A 227 12.37 18.71 9.33
CA ASP A 227 12.53 19.85 8.43
C ASP A 227 11.60 19.71 7.22
N LEU A 228 10.51 20.48 7.24
CA LEU A 228 9.49 20.54 6.19
C LEU A 228 9.93 21.34 4.95
N THR A 229 11.14 21.89 4.93
CA THR A 229 11.64 22.68 3.79
C THR A 229 11.69 21.82 2.52
N GLY A 230 10.94 22.24 1.48
CA GLY A 230 10.84 21.49 0.23
C GLY A 230 9.81 20.36 0.22
N ALA A 231 8.95 20.25 1.25
CA ALA A 231 7.77 19.39 1.18
C ALA A 231 6.88 19.78 -0.02
N LYS A 232 6.45 18.81 -0.82
CA LYS A 232 5.53 19.04 -1.94
C LYS A 232 4.13 19.40 -1.44
N LEU A 233 3.73 18.84 -0.30
CA LEU A 233 2.45 19.07 0.36
C LEU A 233 2.58 18.81 1.86
N VAL A 234 1.98 19.68 2.68
CA VAL A 234 1.73 19.46 4.11
C VAL A 234 0.23 19.62 4.34
N LEU A 235 -0.48 18.52 4.63
CA LEU A 235 -1.95 18.48 4.61
C LEU A 235 -2.56 18.11 5.99
N PRO A 236 -3.36 18.99 6.61
CA PRO A 236 -4.15 18.62 7.78
C PRO A 236 -5.33 17.72 7.39
N LYS A 237 -5.55 16.63 8.13
CA LYS A 237 -6.59 15.63 7.83
C LYS A 237 -7.34 15.13 9.08
N THR A 238 -8.48 14.49 8.86
CA THR A 238 -9.21 13.72 9.88
C THR A 238 -9.36 12.24 9.50
N LYS A 239 -9.29 11.89 8.21
CA LYS A 239 -9.14 10.51 7.73
C LYS A 239 -7.81 9.94 8.24
N PHE A 240 -7.81 8.72 8.75
CA PHE A 240 -6.58 8.07 9.24
C PHE A 240 -5.57 7.85 8.11
N SER A 241 -6.02 7.27 7.00
CA SER A 241 -5.22 7.16 5.77
C SER A 241 -4.82 8.54 5.24
N MET A 242 -3.56 8.67 4.80
CA MET A 242 -3.05 9.85 4.09
C MET A 242 -3.69 10.03 2.71
N VAL A 243 -4.31 8.97 2.15
CA VAL A 243 -4.81 9.02 0.78
C VAL A 243 -6.12 9.81 0.71
N LEU A 244 -5.99 11.05 0.25
CA LEU A 244 -7.00 12.10 0.14
C LEU A 244 -6.88 12.73 -1.25
N PRO A 245 -7.93 13.39 -1.78
CA PRO A 245 -7.91 13.96 -3.13
C PRO A 245 -6.71 14.89 -3.40
N GLU A 246 -6.30 15.67 -2.42
CA GLU A 246 -5.15 16.58 -2.49
C GLU A 246 -3.81 15.82 -2.54
N VAL A 247 -3.71 14.69 -1.84
CA VAL A 247 -2.54 13.80 -1.87
C VAL A 247 -2.49 13.00 -3.17
N GLU A 248 -3.64 12.57 -3.70
CA GLU A 248 -3.73 11.91 -5.00
C GLU A 248 -3.38 12.87 -6.14
N ALA A 249 -3.85 14.13 -6.09
CA ALA A 249 -3.43 15.17 -7.01
C ALA A 249 -1.91 15.45 -6.93
N ALA A 250 -1.37 15.55 -5.71
CA ALA A 250 0.07 15.74 -5.52
C ALA A 250 0.91 14.53 -6.01
N ILE A 251 0.41 13.29 -5.92
CA ILE A 251 1.06 12.13 -6.56
C ILE A 251 0.99 12.25 -8.09
N ALA A 252 -0.17 12.59 -8.66
CA ALA A 252 -0.38 12.66 -10.11
C ALA A 252 0.51 13.70 -10.82
N GLU A 253 0.92 14.74 -10.10
CA GLU A 253 1.90 15.73 -10.59
C GLU A 253 3.36 15.23 -10.63
N ILE A 254 3.67 14.06 -10.08
CA ILE A 254 5.01 13.46 -10.09
C ILE A 254 5.06 12.40 -11.20
N PRO A 255 5.76 12.65 -12.33
CA PRO A 255 5.73 11.72 -13.46
C PRO A 255 6.30 10.35 -13.10
N GLY A 256 5.54 9.29 -13.37
CA GLY A 256 6.02 7.91 -13.25
C GLY A 256 6.22 7.40 -11.81
N VAL A 257 5.53 7.96 -10.81
CA VAL A 257 5.50 7.36 -9.46
C VAL A 257 4.98 5.93 -9.53
N ARG A 258 5.79 5.00 -9.02
CA ARG A 258 5.44 3.59 -8.83
C ARG A 258 5.51 3.17 -7.36
N SER A 259 6.32 3.86 -6.56
CA SER A 259 6.69 3.44 -5.21
C SER A 259 6.55 4.55 -4.17
N VAL A 260 6.13 4.17 -2.96
CA VAL A 260 5.96 5.06 -1.81
C VAL A 260 6.79 4.56 -0.64
N VAL A 261 7.71 5.39 -0.15
CA VAL A 261 8.44 5.16 1.11
C VAL A 261 7.64 5.80 2.24
N LEU A 262 6.98 4.99 3.05
CA LEU A 262 6.01 5.41 4.06
C LEU A 262 6.57 5.23 5.48
N PHE A 263 6.54 6.30 6.25
CA PHE A 263 6.98 6.32 7.65
C PHE A 263 6.13 7.27 8.52
N GLY A 264 6.29 7.20 9.84
CA GLY A 264 5.50 7.98 10.80
C GLY A 264 4.60 7.15 11.74
N VAL A 265 3.48 7.72 12.19
CA VAL A 265 2.63 7.15 13.27
C VAL A 265 1.13 7.22 12.93
N GLU A 266 0.25 6.40 13.53
CA GLU A 266 0.55 5.15 14.24
C GLU A 266 0.63 3.98 13.25
N THR A 267 1.60 3.07 13.44
CA THR A 267 1.84 1.89 12.59
C THR A 267 0.56 1.11 12.27
N HIS A 268 -0.27 0.86 13.28
CA HIS A 268 -1.50 0.07 13.16
C HIS A 268 -2.73 0.86 12.68
N VAL A 269 -2.66 2.20 12.63
CA VAL A 269 -3.79 3.07 12.26
C VAL A 269 -3.48 3.77 10.95
N CYS A 270 -2.87 4.96 10.99
CA CYS A 270 -2.67 5.81 9.82
C CYS A 270 -1.71 5.17 8.81
N ILE A 271 -0.59 4.59 9.27
CA ILE A 271 0.37 3.89 8.40
C ILE A 271 -0.29 2.69 7.73
N GLN A 272 -0.89 1.77 8.51
CA GLN A 272 -1.52 0.57 7.97
C GLN A 272 -2.65 0.89 6.97
N GLN A 273 -3.54 1.83 7.28
CA GLN A 273 -4.63 2.20 6.37
C GLN A 273 -4.11 2.89 5.11
N THR A 274 -3.11 3.77 5.23
CA THR A 274 -2.44 4.39 4.07
C THR A 274 -1.81 3.34 3.16
N ALA A 275 -1.04 2.41 3.73
CA ALA A 275 -0.32 1.39 2.98
C ALA A 275 -1.28 0.47 2.19
N LEU A 276 -2.37 0.02 2.82
CA LEU A 276 -3.40 -0.79 2.16
C LEU A 276 -4.13 -0.02 1.05
N GLU A 277 -4.44 1.27 1.26
CA GLU A 277 -5.07 2.11 0.24
C GLU A 277 -4.16 2.45 -0.94
N LEU A 278 -2.85 2.55 -0.74
CA LEU A 278 -1.86 2.76 -1.80
C LEU A 278 -1.63 1.48 -2.63
N VAL A 279 -1.52 0.31 -1.98
CA VAL A 279 -1.45 -0.98 -2.69
C VAL A 279 -2.72 -1.24 -3.50
N GLY A 280 -3.90 -0.91 -2.96
CA GLY A 280 -5.17 -0.98 -3.70
C GLY A 280 -5.22 -0.09 -4.96
N ARG A 281 -4.33 0.91 -5.06
CA ARG A 281 -4.14 1.78 -6.24
C ARG A 281 -3.00 1.32 -7.15
N GLY A 282 -2.37 0.19 -6.86
CA GLY A 282 -1.28 -0.38 -7.66
C GLY A 282 0.09 0.26 -7.43
N LEU A 283 0.29 0.93 -6.29
CA LEU A 283 1.60 1.46 -5.87
C LEU A 283 2.36 0.44 -5.02
N GLU A 284 3.66 0.32 -5.25
CA GLU A 284 4.60 -0.42 -4.39
C GLU A 284 4.79 0.37 -3.07
N VAL A 285 4.62 -0.26 -1.90
CA VAL A 285 4.76 0.43 -0.61
C VAL A 285 5.91 -0.16 0.19
N HIS A 286 6.78 0.72 0.67
CA HIS A 286 7.92 0.41 1.54
C HIS A 286 7.68 1.05 2.92
N ILE A 287 7.41 0.23 3.93
CA ILE A 287 7.28 0.66 5.32
C ILE A 287 8.66 0.70 5.96
N VAL A 288 9.03 1.86 6.48
CA VAL A 288 10.31 2.03 7.18
C VAL A 288 10.10 1.73 8.67
N ALA A 289 10.48 0.51 9.09
CA ALA A 289 10.16 -0.03 10.42
C ALA A 289 10.83 0.75 11.57
N ASP A 290 12.05 1.22 11.35
CA ASP A 290 12.85 2.06 12.26
C ASP A 290 12.42 3.55 12.24
N ALA A 291 11.50 3.93 11.36
CA ALA A 291 10.86 5.25 11.32
C ALA A 291 9.34 5.19 11.54
N THR A 292 8.79 4.05 12.00
CA THR A 292 7.36 3.89 12.30
C THR A 292 7.14 3.32 13.69
N SER A 293 6.15 3.81 14.42
CA SER A 293 5.80 3.28 15.74
C SER A 293 4.33 3.48 16.13
N SER A 294 3.94 2.93 17.27
CA SER A 294 2.61 3.02 17.87
C SER A 294 2.74 3.20 19.39
N ARG A 295 1.62 3.46 20.07
CA ARG A 295 1.56 3.54 21.54
C ARG A 295 1.86 2.22 22.24
N SER A 296 1.49 1.10 21.61
CA SER A 296 1.78 -0.26 22.05
C SER A 296 2.82 -0.91 21.13
N MET A 297 3.75 -1.67 21.71
CA MET A 297 4.62 -2.53 20.91
C MET A 297 3.87 -3.72 20.32
N MET A 298 2.79 -4.20 20.97
CA MET A 298 1.95 -5.27 20.41
C MET A 298 1.30 -4.80 19.10
N ASP A 299 0.62 -3.65 19.12
CA ASP A 299 -0.04 -3.09 17.95
C ASP A 299 0.97 -2.77 16.83
N ARG A 300 2.16 -2.25 17.19
CA ARG A 300 3.25 -2.00 16.23
C ARG A 300 3.71 -3.29 15.54
N MET A 301 4.02 -4.34 16.31
CA MET A 301 4.58 -5.59 15.77
C MET A 301 3.57 -6.34 14.91
N PHE A 302 2.34 -6.51 15.38
CA PHE A 302 1.29 -7.18 14.59
C PHE A 302 0.92 -6.41 13.32
N ALA A 303 0.97 -5.06 13.34
CA ALA A 303 0.77 -4.27 12.13
C ALA A 303 1.90 -4.47 11.10
N LEU A 304 3.18 -4.44 11.53
CA LEU A 304 4.31 -4.71 10.62
C LEU A 304 4.25 -6.13 10.04
N GLU A 305 3.96 -7.14 10.87
CA GLU A 305 3.83 -8.53 10.43
C GLU A 305 2.67 -8.71 9.43
N ARG A 306 1.52 -8.07 9.68
CA ARG A 306 0.37 -8.08 8.77
C ARG A 306 0.67 -7.40 7.45
N LEU A 307 1.33 -6.24 7.47
CA LEU A 307 1.73 -5.52 6.27
C LEU A 307 2.69 -6.37 5.43
N ALA A 308 3.73 -6.95 6.04
CA ALA A 308 4.63 -7.89 5.37
C ALA A 308 3.90 -9.07 4.73
N ARG A 309 2.96 -9.71 5.44
CA ARG A 309 2.11 -10.79 4.89
C ARG A 309 1.18 -10.36 3.76
N THR A 310 0.91 -9.08 3.61
CA THR A 310 0.09 -8.51 2.53
C THR A 310 0.93 -8.20 1.28
N GLY A 311 2.22 -8.51 1.28
CA GLY A 311 3.15 -8.21 0.18
C GLY A 311 3.72 -6.79 0.22
N ILE A 312 3.48 -6.03 1.29
CA ILE A 312 4.06 -4.72 1.51
C ILE A 312 5.47 -4.89 2.07
N ILE A 313 6.44 -4.16 1.52
CA ILE A 313 7.85 -4.33 1.88
C ILE A 313 8.12 -3.63 3.21
N VAL A 314 8.48 -4.39 4.23
CA VAL A 314 8.94 -3.85 5.52
C VAL A 314 10.46 -3.84 5.50
N THR A 315 11.06 -2.66 5.69
CA THR A 315 12.51 -2.43 5.52
C THR A 315 13.01 -1.36 6.50
N THR A 316 14.28 -0.97 6.41
CA THR A 316 14.92 0.03 7.29
C THR A 316 15.38 1.27 6.53
N SER A 317 15.60 2.37 7.25
CA SER A 317 15.99 3.65 6.67
C SER A 317 17.32 3.59 5.91
N GLU A 318 18.31 2.86 6.44
CA GLU A 318 19.60 2.68 5.81
C GLU A 318 19.47 1.87 4.50
N ALA A 319 18.66 0.81 4.51
CA ALA A 319 18.39 0.00 3.32
C ALA A 319 17.71 0.82 2.21
N ILE A 320 16.72 1.66 2.54
CA ILE A 320 16.10 2.60 1.60
C ILE A 320 17.12 3.53 0.96
N LEU A 321 17.93 4.20 1.78
CA LEU A 321 18.88 5.21 1.32
C LEU A 321 20.01 4.62 0.46
N LEU A 322 20.48 3.42 0.80
CA LEU A 322 21.47 2.70 0.00
C LEU A 322 20.87 2.09 -1.29
N GLN A 323 19.63 1.61 -1.25
CA GLN A 323 18.95 1.10 -2.44
C GLN A 323 18.70 2.19 -3.48
N LEU A 324 18.30 3.40 -3.04
CA LEU A 324 18.02 4.54 -3.91
C LEU A 324 19.24 5.10 -4.66
N ILE A 325 20.45 4.90 -4.14
CA ILE A 325 21.71 5.28 -4.82
C ILE A 325 22.32 4.14 -5.64
N ALA A 326 22.03 2.88 -5.26
CA ALA A 326 22.47 1.62 -5.86
C ALA A 326 23.99 1.35 -5.94
N ASP A 327 24.83 2.36 -6.15
CA ASP A 327 26.28 2.24 -6.33
C ASP A 327 27.06 3.22 -5.43
N LYS A 328 28.26 2.81 -5.00
CA LYS A 328 29.22 3.66 -4.27
C LYS A 328 29.76 4.81 -5.12
N ASP A 329 29.77 4.65 -6.45
CA ASP A 329 30.28 5.63 -7.40
C ASP A 329 29.18 6.63 -7.84
N HIS A 330 27.95 6.50 -7.30
CA HIS A 330 26.88 7.47 -7.49
C HIS A 330 27.30 8.87 -6.98
N PRO A 331 27.07 9.97 -7.71
CA PRO A 331 27.55 11.31 -7.33
C PRO A 331 27.14 11.77 -5.93
N LYS A 332 25.97 11.32 -5.44
CA LYS A 332 25.44 11.63 -4.10
C LYS A 332 25.83 10.65 -3.01
N PHE A 333 26.63 9.62 -3.30
CA PHE A 333 26.99 8.57 -2.33
C PHE A 333 27.59 9.15 -1.03
N LYS A 334 28.54 10.08 -1.12
CA LYS A 334 29.17 10.68 0.07
C LYS A 334 28.19 11.50 0.92
N GLU A 335 27.25 12.20 0.30
CA GLU A 335 26.22 12.97 0.99
C GLU A 335 25.27 12.03 1.75
N ILE A 336 24.82 10.94 1.11
CA ILE A 336 23.98 9.91 1.75
C ILE A 336 24.74 9.11 2.82
N GLN A 337 25.99 8.71 2.55
CA GLN A 337 26.83 7.99 3.51
C GLN A 337 27.00 8.78 4.82
N ASN A 338 27.12 10.11 4.75
CA ASN A 338 27.22 10.95 5.94
C ASN A 338 25.94 10.89 6.82
N LEU A 339 24.76 10.67 6.23
CA LEU A 339 23.49 10.52 6.98
C LEU A 339 23.41 9.19 7.75
N ILE A 340 23.98 8.12 7.20
CA ILE A 340 23.93 6.76 7.76
C ILE A 340 25.21 6.36 8.50
N LYS A 341 26.24 7.21 8.52
CA LYS A 341 27.52 6.96 9.19
C LYS A 341 27.38 6.63 10.68
N ALA A 342 26.37 7.18 11.34
CA ALA A 342 25.88 6.69 12.62
C ALA A 342 24.67 5.78 12.38
N SER A 343 24.71 4.56 12.89
CA SER A 343 23.60 3.61 12.83
C SER A 343 22.28 4.24 13.30
N ALA A 344 21.15 3.79 12.77
CA ALA A 344 19.85 4.22 13.26
C ALA A 344 19.69 3.84 14.75
N PRO A 345 19.03 4.69 15.58
CA PRO A 345 18.76 4.35 16.97
C PRO A 345 17.87 3.11 17.11
N GLU A 346 18.17 2.28 18.11
CA GLU A 346 17.44 1.06 18.40
C GLU A 346 16.02 1.35 18.91
N SER A 347 15.02 1.13 18.05
CA SER A 347 13.60 1.34 18.40
C SER A 347 12.91 0.06 18.90
N GLY A 348 13.66 -0.91 19.44
CA GLY A 348 13.09 -2.13 20.05
C GLY A 348 12.36 -3.06 19.07
N LEU A 349 12.76 -3.06 17.80
CA LEU A 349 12.25 -3.97 16.76
C LEU A 349 12.76 -5.40 16.94
N LEU A 350 13.96 -5.55 17.51
CA LEU A 350 14.58 -6.83 17.82
C LEU A 350 14.42 -7.12 19.31
N SER A 351 14.04 -8.36 19.65
CA SER A 351 14.27 -8.87 21.01
C SER A 351 15.78 -8.90 21.27
N LYS A 352 16.21 -8.45 22.44
CA LYS A 352 17.58 -8.74 22.91
C LYS A 352 17.72 -10.26 22.99
N VAL A 353 18.56 -10.82 22.10
CA VAL A 353 18.95 -12.24 22.07
C VAL A 353 19.94 -12.51 23.20
#